data_AF-A0A7Y7YPQ1-F1
#
_entry.id   AF-A0A7Y7YPQ1-F1
#
_cell.length_a   1.000
_cell.length_b   1.000
_cell.length_c   1.000
_cell.angle_alpha   90.00
_cell.angle_beta   90.00
_cell.angle_gamma   90.00
#
_symmetry.space_group_name_H-M   'P 1'
#
loop_
_entity.id
_entity.type
_entity.pdbx_description
1 polymer ?
#
loop_
_entity_poly.entity_id
_entity_poly.type
_entity_poly.pdbx_seq_one_letter_code
_entity_poly.pdbx_strand_id
1 'polypeptide(L)'
;MKLFHGSFSNTAPAIKVGTYAMSGDNVFDGIFASAESDVAGSHGDFVHAYSVNSVADNSVLNNRIEEVITFLSQELESDDVESLAYAIADDECDSRFEDMLSPRSCTGDAGWEMQRLRGRVAAHLGFDAIEMEDEHGTSYLIVNPKIIAE
;
A
#
# COMPACT_ATOMS: atom_id res chain seq x y z
N MET A 1 -2.63 15.51 7.14
CA MET A 1 -3.25 14.48 7.99
C MET A 1 -2.17 13.81 8.82
N LYS A 2 -2.45 13.48 10.08
CA LYS A 2 -1.52 12.77 10.96
C LYS A 2 -1.96 11.30 11.03
N LEU A 3 -1.00 10.39 10.84
CA LEU A 3 -1.20 8.94 10.81
C LEU A 3 -0.22 8.26 11.77
N PHE A 4 -0.57 7.07 12.23
CA PHE A 4 0.14 6.33 13.28
C PHE A 4 0.44 4.90 12.85
N HIS A 5 1.67 4.44 13.05
CA HIS A 5 2.09 3.06 12.78
C HIS A 5 2.56 2.40 14.07
N GLY A 6 1.97 1.26 14.42
CA GLY A 6 2.46 0.40 15.48
C GLY A 6 3.63 -0.46 15.01
N SER A 7 4.68 -0.54 15.81
CA SER A 7 5.86 -1.36 15.53
C SER A 7 6.41 -1.98 16.81
N PHE A 8 6.95 -3.20 16.71
CA PHE A 8 7.74 -3.82 17.78
C PHE A 8 9.14 -3.21 17.93
N SER A 9 9.54 -2.33 16.99
CA SER A 9 10.80 -1.59 17.03
C SER A 9 10.58 -0.16 17.56
N ASN A 10 11.48 0.30 18.43
CA ASN A 10 11.51 1.70 18.87
C ASN A 10 12.09 2.65 17.80
N THR A 11 12.64 2.10 16.72
CA THR A 11 13.16 2.84 15.59
C THR A 11 12.09 2.86 14.51
N ALA A 12 11.66 4.06 14.11
CA ALA A 12 10.66 4.23 13.07
C ALA A 12 11.11 3.57 11.75
N PRO A 13 10.27 2.75 11.10
CA PRO A 13 10.59 2.19 9.80
C PRO A 13 10.72 3.29 8.74
N ALA A 14 11.61 3.07 7.78
CA ALA A 14 11.73 3.91 6.60
C ALA A 14 10.84 3.37 5.48
N ILE A 15 10.21 4.27 4.73
CA ILE A 15 9.42 3.95 3.53
C ILE A 15 10.39 3.60 2.39
N LYS A 16 10.22 2.43 1.77
CA LYS A 16 11.16 1.89 0.77
C LYS A 16 10.42 1.46 -0.52
N VAL A 17 9.83 2.42 -1.22
CA VAL A 17 9.16 2.16 -2.50
C VAL A 17 10.10 1.50 -3.51
N GLY A 18 9.65 0.44 -4.17
CA GLY A 18 10.42 -0.21 -5.24
C GLY A 18 11.54 -1.12 -4.75
N THR A 19 11.73 -1.23 -3.44
CA THR A 19 12.72 -2.14 -2.86
C THR A 19 12.01 -3.43 -2.48
N TYR A 20 11.61 -4.21 -3.49
CA TYR A 20 10.87 -5.45 -3.26
C TYR A 20 11.63 -6.36 -2.29
N ALA A 21 11.09 -6.55 -1.09
CA ALA A 21 11.70 -7.39 -0.09
C ALA A 21 11.37 -8.85 -0.38
N MET A 22 12.40 -9.65 -0.69
CA MET A 22 12.26 -11.12 -0.76
C MET A 22 12.03 -11.74 0.62
N SER A 23 12.23 -10.99 1.71
CA SER A 23 11.83 -11.29 3.09
C SER A 23 11.94 -10.03 3.97
N GLY A 24 10.99 -9.85 4.90
CA GLY A 24 11.11 -8.90 6.03
C GLY A 24 11.03 -7.39 5.69
N ASP A 25 10.44 -6.63 6.60
CA ASP A 25 10.42 -5.16 6.76
C ASP A 25 9.99 -4.25 5.59
N ASN A 26 9.66 -4.76 4.40
CA ASN A 26 9.14 -3.95 3.29
C ASN A 26 8.19 -4.72 2.36
N VAL A 27 7.26 -5.46 2.94
CA VAL A 27 6.28 -6.27 2.22
C VAL A 27 5.43 -5.42 1.26
N PHE A 28 5.04 -4.21 1.68
CA PHE A 28 4.08 -3.38 0.96
C PHE A 28 4.71 -2.18 0.22
N ASP A 29 6.04 -2.12 0.12
CA ASP A 29 6.74 -0.94 -0.43
C ASP A 29 6.39 0.39 0.30
N GLY A 30 5.87 0.27 1.52
CA GLY A 30 5.26 1.35 2.28
C GLY A 30 4.98 0.95 3.73
N ILE A 31 4.38 1.87 4.49
CA ILE A 31 4.06 1.69 5.91
C ILE A 31 2.55 1.78 6.10
N PHE A 32 1.93 0.71 6.60
CA PHE A 32 0.53 0.75 7.03
C PHE A 32 0.37 1.60 8.29
N ALA A 33 -0.60 2.49 8.29
CA ALA A 33 -0.88 3.40 9.37
C ALA A 33 -2.39 3.62 9.56
N SER A 34 -2.76 4.04 10.76
CA SER A 34 -4.13 4.40 11.13
C SER A 34 -4.23 5.89 11.44
N ALA A 35 -5.42 6.48 11.28
CA ALA A 35 -5.71 7.80 11.81
C ALA A 35 -5.82 7.81 13.35
N GLU A 36 -5.99 6.64 13.97
CA GLU A 36 -6.16 6.45 15.40
C GLU A 36 -4.92 5.81 16.03
N SER A 37 -4.29 6.52 16.96
CA SER A 37 -3.12 6.06 17.72
C SER A 37 -3.36 4.74 18.45
N ASP A 38 -4.54 4.57 19.04
CA ASP A 38 -4.86 3.39 19.86
C ASP A 38 -5.03 2.14 18.99
N VAL A 39 -5.61 2.28 17.79
CA VAL A 39 -5.69 1.21 16.78
C VAL A 39 -4.28 0.84 16.33
N ALA A 40 -3.45 1.83 15.97
CA ALA A 40 -2.07 1.58 15.59
C ALA A 40 -1.27 0.86 16.70
N GLY A 41 -1.48 1.23 17.96
CA GLY A 41 -0.85 0.59 19.12
C GLY A 41 -1.20 -0.89 19.32
N SER A 42 -2.21 -1.41 18.64
CA SER A 42 -2.55 -2.84 18.66
C SER A 42 -1.58 -3.69 17.83
N HIS A 43 -0.75 -3.06 16.98
CA HIS A 43 0.20 -3.72 16.08
C HIS A 43 1.67 -3.61 16.53
N GLY A 44 1.95 -3.12 17.74
CA GLY A 44 3.30 -3.12 18.29
C GLY A 44 3.46 -2.34 19.59
N ASP A 45 4.64 -2.47 20.21
CA ASP A 45 4.97 -1.84 21.50
C ASP A 45 5.24 -0.33 21.39
N PHE A 46 5.53 0.17 20.19
CA PHE A 46 5.86 1.56 19.90
C PHE A 46 4.93 2.11 18.82
N VAL A 47 4.43 3.33 19.01
CA VAL A 47 3.61 4.04 18.02
C VAL A 47 4.42 5.18 17.42
N HIS A 48 4.61 5.14 16.11
CA HIS A 48 5.32 6.16 15.32
C HIS A 48 4.32 7.03 14.58
N ALA A 49 4.50 8.34 14.61
CA ALA A 49 3.57 9.28 13.97
C ALA A 49 4.17 9.90 12.70
N TYR A 50 3.34 10.05 11.68
CA TYR A 50 3.72 10.57 10.36
C TYR A 50 2.73 11.64 9.92
N SER A 51 3.23 12.70 9.30
CA SER A 51 2.43 13.76 8.70
C SER A 51 2.40 13.61 7.17
N VAL A 52 1.23 13.37 6.59
CA VAL A 52 0.99 13.27 5.14
C VAL A 52 0.14 14.44 4.65
N ASN A 53 0.32 14.91 3.41
CA ASN A 53 -0.42 16.05 2.86
C ASN A 53 -1.42 15.65 1.77
N SER A 54 -1.13 14.58 1.04
CA SER A 54 -1.91 14.10 -0.09
C SER A 54 -2.23 12.62 0.09
N VAL A 55 -3.52 12.29 0.13
CA VAL A 55 -4.00 10.92 0.27
C VAL A 55 -4.86 10.59 -0.95
N ALA A 56 -4.56 9.48 -1.61
CA ALA A 56 -5.37 8.92 -2.69
C ALA A 56 -6.49 8.02 -2.13
N ASP A 57 -7.58 7.91 -2.87
CA ASP A 57 -8.70 7.01 -2.61
C ASP A 57 -9.12 6.27 -3.89
N ASN A 58 -10.17 5.45 -3.82
CA ASN A 58 -10.70 4.74 -4.98
C ASN A 58 -11.06 5.68 -6.12
N SER A 59 -11.61 6.86 -5.82
CA SER A 59 -12.05 7.82 -6.84
C SER A 59 -10.86 8.42 -7.59
N VAL A 60 -9.75 8.68 -6.91
CA VAL A 60 -8.52 9.19 -7.51
C VAL A 60 -7.94 8.18 -8.50
N LEU A 61 -7.86 6.90 -8.12
CA LEU A 61 -7.33 5.85 -8.98
C LEU A 61 -8.24 5.61 -10.18
N ASN A 62 -9.56 5.49 -9.96
CA ASN A 62 -10.54 5.31 -11.03
C ASN A 62 -10.55 6.47 -12.04
N ASN A 63 -10.44 7.72 -11.58
CA ASN A 63 -10.36 8.88 -12.46
C ASN A 63 -9.09 8.91 -13.33
N ARG A 64 -8.07 8.12 -12.98
CA ARG A 64 -6.79 8.01 -13.71
C ARG A 64 -6.54 6.58 -14.21
N ILE A 65 -7.59 5.79 -14.41
CA ILE A 65 -7.47 4.35 -14.69
C ILE A 65 -6.57 4.02 -15.89
N GLU A 66 -6.56 4.83 -16.96
CA GLU A 66 -5.68 4.63 -18.12
C GLU A 66 -4.18 4.70 -17.75
N GLU A 67 -3.82 5.61 -16.83
CA GLU A 67 -2.46 5.74 -16.30
C GLU A 67 -2.13 4.59 -15.35
N VAL A 68 -3.09 4.15 -14.53
CA VAL A 68 -2.96 2.98 -13.65
C VAL A 68 -2.69 1.72 -14.48
N ILE A 69 -3.48 1.48 -15.54
CA ILE A 69 -3.30 0.36 -16.47
C ILE A 69 -1.90 0.43 -17.09
N THR A 70 -1.52 1.60 -17.62
CA THR A 70 -0.21 1.79 -18.26
C THR A 70 0.94 1.49 -17.32
N PHE A 71 0.85 1.95 -16.06
CA PHE A 71 1.85 1.69 -15.03
C PHE A 71 1.92 0.19 -14.68
N LEU A 72 0.77 -0.45 -14.42
CA LEU A 72 0.72 -1.87 -14.06
C LEU A 72 1.19 -2.77 -15.21
N SER A 73 0.93 -2.41 -16.47
CA SER A 73 1.43 -3.16 -17.65
C SER A 73 2.95 -3.10 -17.78
N GLN A 74 3.62 -2.12 -17.16
CA GLN A 74 5.08 -2.05 -17.11
C GLN A 74 5.64 -2.85 -15.93
N GLU A 75 4.88 -2.99 -14.85
CA GLU A 75 5.27 -3.76 -13.65
C GLU A 75 4.98 -5.26 -13.78
N LEU A 76 4.02 -5.63 -14.62
CA LEU A 76 3.48 -6.98 -14.77
C LEU A 76 3.58 -7.45 -16.22
N GLU A 77 4.18 -8.62 -16.42
CA GLU A 77 4.15 -9.33 -17.71
C GLU A 77 2.85 -10.17 -17.79
N SER A 78 1.69 -9.51 -17.95
CA SER A 78 0.37 -10.16 -18.00
C SER A 78 -0.56 -9.52 -19.01
N ASP A 79 -1.41 -10.32 -19.62
CA ASP A 79 -2.46 -9.88 -20.55
C ASP A 79 -3.75 -9.42 -19.82
N ASP A 80 -3.90 -9.71 -18.52
CA ASP A 80 -5.10 -9.40 -17.71
C ASP A 80 -4.92 -8.18 -16.79
N VAL A 81 -4.04 -7.26 -17.19
CA VAL A 81 -3.70 -6.07 -16.38
C VAL A 81 -4.89 -5.12 -16.24
N GLU A 82 -5.75 -5.02 -17.25
CA GLU A 82 -6.91 -4.12 -17.19
C GLU A 82 -7.87 -4.52 -16.06
N SER A 83 -8.27 -5.79 -15.98
CA SER A 83 -9.13 -6.29 -14.90
C SER A 83 -8.49 -6.10 -13.53
N LEU A 84 -7.18 -6.35 -13.42
CA LEU A 84 -6.45 -6.11 -12.18
C LEU A 84 -6.42 -4.63 -11.80
N ALA A 85 -6.25 -3.72 -12.77
CA ALA A 85 -6.19 -2.29 -12.51
C ALA A 85 -7.48 -1.78 -11.89
N TYR A 86 -8.64 -2.24 -12.38
CA TYR A 86 -9.94 -1.92 -11.77
C TYR A 86 -10.05 -2.50 -10.35
N ALA A 87 -9.69 -3.77 -10.16
CA ALA A 87 -9.72 -4.37 -8.81
C ALA A 87 -8.81 -3.63 -7.81
N ILE A 88 -7.61 -3.24 -8.24
CA ILE A 88 -6.69 -2.42 -7.45
C ILE A 88 -7.28 -1.04 -7.17
N ALA A 89 -7.94 -0.40 -8.15
CA ALA A 89 -8.56 0.92 -7.97
C ALA A 89 -9.74 0.89 -6.99
N ASP A 90 -10.51 -0.20 -7.00
CA ASP A 90 -11.69 -0.37 -6.15
C ASP A 90 -11.39 -1.02 -4.78
N ASP A 91 -10.12 -1.35 -4.51
CA ASP A 91 -9.67 -2.05 -3.29
C ASP A 91 -10.25 -3.47 -3.15
N GLU A 92 -10.59 -4.10 -4.28
CA GLU A 92 -11.10 -5.46 -4.34
C GLU A 92 -9.95 -6.47 -4.31
N CYS A 93 -9.43 -6.77 -3.12
CA CYS A 93 -8.44 -7.82 -2.93
C CYS A 93 -9.09 -9.22 -2.90
N ASP A 94 -9.32 -9.83 -4.07
CA ASP A 94 -9.87 -11.18 -4.16
C ASP A 94 -8.96 -12.19 -4.91
N SER A 95 -9.36 -13.47 -4.86
CA SER A 95 -8.56 -14.58 -5.38
C SER A 95 -8.54 -14.71 -6.90
N ARG A 96 -9.20 -13.82 -7.68
CA ARG A 96 -9.19 -13.88 -9.16
C ARG A 96 -7.78 -13.83 -9.73
N PHE A 97 -6.86 -13.17 -9.03
CA PHE A 97 -5.49 -12.91 -9.49
C PHE A 97 -4.43 -13.77 -8.78
N GLU A 98 -4.84 -14.80 -8.03
CA GLU A 98 -3.96 -15.58 -7.16
C GLU A 98 -2.78 -16.22 -7.92
N ASP A 99 -3.06 -16.88 -9.05
CA ASP A 99 -2.02 -17.52 -9.88
C ASP A 99 -0.96 -16.53 -10.39
N MET A 100 -1.37 -15.28 -10.62
CA MET A 100 -0.49 -14.21 -11.13
C MET A 100 0.29 -13.52 -10.02
N LEU A 101 -0.34 -13.29 -8.86
CA LEU A 101 0.19 -12.41 -7.82
C LEU A 101 0.83 -13.15 -6.65
N SER A 102 0.36 -14.35 -6.30
CA SER A 102 0.96 -15.14 -5.21
C SER A 102 2.45 -15.44 -5.44
N PRO A 103 2.93 -15.78 -6.67
CA PRO A 103 4.36 -15.95 -6.92
C PRO A 103 5.19 -14.66 -6.77
N ARG A 104 4.53 -13.50 -6.85
CA ARG A 104 5.13 -12.17 -6.70
C ARG A 104 4.98 -11.61 -5.29
N SER A 105 4.29 -12.32 -4.40
CA SER A 105 4.11 -11.92 -3.01
C SER A 105 5.17 -12.60 -2.15
N CYS A 106 5.86 -11.85 -1.30
CA CYS A 106 6.86 -12.42 -0.40
C CYS A 106 6.23 -13.29 0.69
N THR A 107 4.91 -13.19 0.89
CA THR A 107 4.13 -14.05 1.80
C THR A 107 3.39 -15.17 1.07
N GLY A 108 3.38 -15.16 -0.27
CA GLY A 108 2.54 -16.02 -1.09
C GLY A 108 1.07 -15.61 -1.11
N ASP A 109 0.71 -14.48 -0.48
CA ASP A 109 -0.66 -13.96 -0.44
C ASP A 109 -0.86 -12.93 -1.56
N ALA A 110 -1.75 -13.23 -2.50
CA ALA A 110 -2.08 -12.35 -3.62
C ALA A 110 -2.72 -11.02 -3.17
N GLY A 111 -3.55 -11.03 -2.12
CA GLY A 111 -4.16 -9.82 -1.59
C GLY A 111 -3.09 -8.85 -1.07
N TRP A 112 -2.06 -9.36 -0.41
CA TRP A 112 -0.94 -8.52 0.06
C TRP A 112 -0.15 -7.90 -1.11
N GLU A 113 0.02 -8.64 -2.20
CA GLU A 113 0.63 -8.10 -3.43
C GLU A 113 -0.29 -7.06 -4.09
N MET A 114 -1.61 -7.25 -4.08
CA MET A 114 -2.57 -6.24 -4.56
C MET A 114 -2.47 -4.95 -3.74
N GLN A 115 -2.39 -5.05 -2.41
CA GLN A 115 -2.18 -3.90 -1.53
C GLN A 115 -0.84 -3.19 -1.81
N ARG A 116 0.25 -3.95 -2.04
CA ARG A 116 1.54 -3.40 -2.45
C ARG A 116 1.43 -2.66 -3.79
N LEU A 117 0.80 -3.26 -4.79
CA LEU A 117 0.62 -2.66 -6.12
C LEU A 117 -0.24 -1.40 -6.05
N ARG A 118 -1.30 -1.39 -5.24
CA ARG A 118 -2.14 -0.21 -4.95
C ARG A 118 -1.31 0.94 -4.38
N GLY A 119 -0.45 0.64 -3.40
CA GLY A 119 0.53 1.61 -2.88
C GLY A 119 1.50 2.12 -3.94
N ARG A 120 2.03 1.23 -4.79
CA ARG A 120 2.93 1.59 -5.89
C ARG A 120 2.27 2.50 -6.93
N VAL A 121 1.00 2.27 -7.25
CA VAL A 121 0.19 3.15 -8.08
C VAL A 121 0.09 4.53 -7.41
N ALA A 122 -0.31 4.61 -6.14
CA ALA A 122 -0.41 5.89 -5.44
C ALA A 122 0.92 6.68 -5.42
N ALA A 123 2.04 5.99 -5.19
CA ALA A 123 3.37 6.59 -5.25
C ALA A 123 3.70 7.11 -6.66
N HIS A 124 3.39 6.34 -7.71
CA HIS A 124 3.56 6.74 -9.10
C HIS A 124 2.74 7.99 -9.44
N LEU A 125 1.51 8.06 -8.95
CA LEU A 125 0.60 9.18 -9.14
C LEU A 125 0.98 10.43 -8.32
N GLY A 126 1.96 10.32 -7.42
CA GLY A 126 2.55 11.43 -6.67
C GLY A 126 1.92 11.70 -5.31
N PHE A 127 1.19 10.73 -4.73
CA PHE A 127 0.55 10.86 -3.42
C PHE A 127 1.46 10.42 -2.27
N ASP A 128 1.17 10.94 -1.07
CA ASP A 128 1.91 10.54 0.15
C ASP A 128 1.43 9.21 0.70
N ALA A 129 0.12 8.94 0.59
CA ALA A 129 -0.52 7.72 1.05
C ALA A 129 -1.74 7.37 0.20
N ILE A 130 -2.28 6.16 0.40
CA ILE A 130 -3.55 5.71 -0.16
C ILE A 130 -4.42 5.05 0.90
N GLU A 131 -5.72 5.31 0.84
CA GLU A 131 -6.74 4.66 1.67
C GLU A 131 -6.88 3.17 1.31
N MET A 132 -7.06 2.36 2.34
CA MET A 132 -7.30 0.92 2.29
C MET A 132 -8.45 0.60 3.26
N GLU A 133 -9.33 -0.32 2.89
CA GLU A 133 -10.32 -0.88 3.80
C GLU A 133 -9.74 -2.10 4.54
N ASP A 134 -9.87 -2.10 5.88
CA ASP A 134 -9.50 -3.22 6.73
C ASP A 134 -10.53 -3.46 7.84
N GLU A 135 -10.25 -4.42 8.74
CA GLU A 135 -11.14 -4.81 9.83
C GLU A 135 -11.40 -3.71 10.87
N HIS A 136 -10.61 -2.64 10.84
CA HIS A 136 -10.70 -1.48 11.71
C HIS A 136 -11.31 -0.25 11.00
N GLY A 137 -11.72 -0.39 9.73
CA GLY A 137 -12.28 0.68 8.92
C GLY A 137 -11.28 1.14 7.87
N THR A 138 -11.02 2.45 7.79
CA THR A 138 -10.05 3.00 6.82
C THR A 138 -8.65 3.02 7.44
N SER A 139 -7.74 2.23 6.88
CA SER A 139 -6.30 2.37 7.08
C SER A 139 -5.64 3.02 5.88
N TYR A 140 -4.35 3.31 6.02
CA TYR A 140 -3.59 4.09 5.05
C TYR A 140 -2.25 3.42 4.80
N LEU A 141 -1.90 3.23 3.53
CA LEU A 141 -0.55 2.81 3.15
C LEU A 141 0.26 4.05 2.77
N ILE A 142 1.23 4.42 3.60
CA ILE A 142 2.13 5.58 3.36
C ILE A 142 3.25 5.14 2.41
N VAL A 143 3.39 5.86 1.30
CA VAL A 143 4.24 5.46 0.17
C VAL A 143 5.19 6.55 -0.31
N ASN A 144 5.20 7.76 0.26
CA ASN A 144 6.19 8.77 -0.13
C ASN A 144 7.45 8.70 0.74
N PRO A 145 8.63 8.36 0.19
CA PRO A 145 9.87 8.21 0.95
C PRO A 145 10.42 9.51 1.55
N LYS A 146 9.84 10.67 1.21
CA LYS A 146 10.17 11.95 1.85
C LYS A 146 9.46 12.14 3.19
N ILE A 147 8.43 11.34 3.47
CA ILE A 147 7.74 11.34 4.75
C ILE A 147 8.59 10.60 5.77
N ILE A 148 8.86 11.24 6.90
CA ILE A 148 9.62 10.69 8.02
C ILE A 148 8.76 10.76 9.28
N ALA A 149 9.05 9.88 10.24
CA ALA A 149 8.40 9.94 11.55
C ALA A 149 8.77 11.23 12.29
N GLU A 150 7.83 11.75 13.07
CA GLU A 150 7.97 12.92 13.94
C GLU A 150 8.79 12.65 15.20
#